data_AF-A0A6M2AA33-F1
#
_entry.id   AF-A0A6M2AA33-F1
#
_cell.length_a   1.000
_cell.length_b   1.000
_cell.length_c   1.000
_cell.angle_alpha   90.00
_cell.angle_beta   90.00
_cell.angle_gamma   90.00
#
_symmetry.space_group_name_H-M   'P 1'
#
loop_
_entity.id
_entity.type
_entity.pdbx_description
1 polymer ?
#
loop_
_entity_poly.entity_id
_entity_poly.type
_entity_poly.pdbx_seq_one_letter_code
_entity_poly.pdbx_strand_id
1 'polypeptide(L)'
;MDENKYFKFLKDHWSKLLLGFLAFASVAAWGERLWRSHKTQSNQDYSLATHIFASFQKGEPLSSEAIESAESILKKHPELHPKYDSKIALSLFSQKHEEKAIPYVQASLERAGEKLSPPFREYTLGSCLIGEKNYQEAFERAEILHSQLDEQYKTLSALNLLRLVVLSRKLAQSEKQNMYWEELKKHPVYPSLASLFEEGEISLESWIASNN
;
A
#
# COMPACT_ATOMS: atom_id res chain seq x y z
N MET A 1 14.93 -15.16 77.37
CA MET A 1 14.91 -14.54 76.03
C MET A 1 13.92 -15.33 75.22
N ASP A 2 12.70 -14.82 75.07
CA ASP A 2 11.67 -15.49 74.27
C ASP A 2 12.12 -15.50 72.81
N GLU A 3 12.27 -16.71 72.26
CA GLU A 3 12.54 -16.90 70.84
C GLU A 3 11.46 -16.16 70.05
N ASN A 4 11.89 -15.19 69.24
CA ASN A 4 10.99 -14.30 68.55
C ASN A 4 10.02 -15.13 67.68
N LYS A 5 8.71 -14.99 67.88
CA LYS A 5 7.67 -15.77 67.18
C LYS A 5 7.83 -15.77 65.66
N TYR A 6 8.37 -14.68 65.11
CA TYR A 6 8.72 -14.57 63.69
C TYR A 6 9.80 -15.56 63.25
N PHE A 7 10.80 -15.84 64.08
CA PHE A 7 11.91 -16.73 63.76
C PHE A 7 11.46 -18.19 63.73
N LYS A 8 10.60 -18.59 64.67
CA LYS A 8 9.99 -19.93 64.71
C LYS A 8 9.09 -20.16 63.50
N PHE A 9 8.24 -19.18 63.17
CA PHE A 9 7.41 -19.24 61.96
C PHE A 9 8.25 -19.34 60.68
N LEU A 10 9.31 -18.54 60.57
CA LEU A 10 10.20 -18.61 59.41
C LEU A 10 10.83 -19.99 59.28
N LYS A 11 11.32 -20.57 60.38
CA LYS A 11 11.94 -21.89 60.38
C LYS A 11 10.96 -23.00 59.98
N ASP A 12 9.72 -22.94 60.47
CA ASP A 12 8.69 -23.95 60.19
C ASP A 12 8.17 -23.87 58.74
N HIS A 13 8.22 -22.68 58.12
CA HIS A 13 7.69 -22.44 56.78
C HIS A 13 8.77 -22.15 55.71
N TRP A 14 10.05 -22.16 56.05
CA TRP A 14 11.16 -21.79 55.16
C TRP A 14 11.18 -22.60 53.87
N SER A 15 10.97 -23.91 53.96
CA SER A 15 10.94 -24.81 52.80
C SER A 15 9.81 -24.46 51.83
N LYS A 16 8.62 -24.12 52.35
CA LYS A 16 7.45 -23.72 51.54
C LYS A 16 7.66 -22.34 50.92
N LEU A 17 8.26 -21.40 51.64
CA LEU A 17 8.61 -20.08 51.12
C LEU A 17 9.66 -20.16 50.01
N LEU A 18 10.71 -20.97 50.20
CA LEU A 18 11.71 -21.24 49.16
C LEU A 18 11.09 -21.88 47.92
N LEU A 19 10.21 -22.88 48.10
CA LEU A 19 9.54 -23.54 46.98
C LEU A 19 8.63 -22.56 46.22
N GLY A 20 7.89 -21.71 46.94
CA GLY A 20 7.07 -20.65 46.35
C GLY A 20 7.90 -19.64 45.56
N PHE A 21 9.05 -19.22 46.10
CA PHE A 21 9.98 -18.33 45.41
C PHE A 21 10.58 -18.98 44.15
N LEU A 22 11.00 -20.25 44.23
CA LEU A 22 11.52 -21.00 43.08
C LEU A 22 10.48 -21.19 41.98
N ALA A 23 9.24 -21.50 42.35
CA ALA A 23 8.13 -21.60 41.40
C ALA A 23 7.86 -20.24 40.72
N PHE A 24 7.81 -19.15 41.49
CA PHE A 24 7.64 -17.81 40.94
C PHE A 24 8.79 -17.41 40.00
N ALA A 25 10.04 -17.65 40.39
CA ALA A 25 11.21 -17.38 39.56
C ALA A 25 11.19 -18.21 38.25
N SER A 26 10.74 -19.46 38.30
CA SER A 26 10.61 -20.32 37.13
C SER A 26 9.55 -19.81 36.15
N VAL A 27 8.38 -19.40 36.66
CA VAL A 27 7.31 -18.78 35.85
C VAL A 27 7.79 -17.45 35.25
N ALA A 28 8.48 -16.62 36.02
CA ALA A 28 9.05 -15.36 35.54
C ALA A 28 10.07 -15.59 34.41
N ALA A 29 11.00 -16.53 34.57
CA ALA A 29 11.98 -16.88 33.56
C ALA A 29 11.33 -17.44 32.27
N TRP A 30 10.26 -18.24 32.41
CA TRP A 30 9.51 -18.76 31.28
C TRP A 30 8.74 -17.65 30.54
N GLY A 31 8.09 -16.75 31.28
CA GLY A 31 7.41 -15.57 30.73
C GLY A 31 8.37 -14.63 30.01
N GLU A 32 9.55 -14.38 30.58
CA GLU A 32 10.59 -13.57 29.94
C GLU A 32 11.10 -14.21 28.64
N ARG A 33 11.31 -15.53 28.63
CA ARG A 33 11.71 -16.26 27.43
C ARG A 33 10.68 -16.16 26.32
N LEU A 34 9.39 -16.32 26.65
CA LEU A 34 8.29 -16.17 25.69
C LEU A 34 8.25 -14.74 25.14
N TRP A 35 8.33 -13.72 26.00
CA TRP A 35 8.34 -12.32 25.57
C TRP A 35 9.53 -12.02 24.64
N ARG A 36 10.75 -12.42 25.02
CA ARG A 36 11.96 -12.20 24.20
C ARG A 36 11.85 -12.88 22.84
N SER A 37 11.27 -14.08 22.77
CA SER A 37 11.08 -14.78 21.49
C SER A 37 10.13 -14.02 20.56
N HIS A 38 8.99 -13.54 21.07
CA HIS A 38 8.04 -12.73 20.30
C HIS A 38 8.64 -11.40 19.86
N LYS A 39 9.40 -10.71 20.74
CA LYS A 39 10.07 -9.45 20.40
C LYS A 39 11.13 -9.64 19.32
N THR A 40 11.89 -10.74 19.38
CA THR A 40 12.91 -11.06 18.38
C THR A 40 12.28 -11.34 17.03
N GLN A 41 11.20 -12.13 17.00
CA GLN A 41 10.48 -12.44 15.77
C GLN A 41 9.84 -11.19 15.16
N SER A 42 9.20 -10.34 15.97
CA SER A 42 8.64 -9.07 15.50
C SER A 42 9.70 -8.16 14.88
N ASN A 43 10.87 -8.02 15.52
CA ASN A 43 11.99 -7.25 14.96
C ASN A 43 12.47 -7.83 13.61
N GLN A 44 12.52 -9.15 13.48
CA GLN A 44 12.87 -9.82 12.23
C GLN A 44 11.84 -9.54 11.14
N ASP A 45 10.54 -9.63 11.46
CA ASP A 45 9.44 -9.34 10.54
C ASP A 45 9.49 -7.87 10.04
N TYR A 46 9.73 -6.90 10.92
CA TYR A 46 9.89 -5.49 10.50
C TYR A 46 11.11 -5.26 9.60
N SER A 47 12.24 -5.91 9.92
CA SER A 47 13.45 -5.83 9.10
C SER A 47 13.22 -6.45 7.72
N LEU A 48 12.58 -7.61 7.67
CA LEU A 48 12.23 -8.30 6.43
C LEU A 48 11.26 -7.47 5.59
N ALA A 49 10.21 -6.90 6.18
CA ALA A 49 9.30 -6.00 5.47
C ALA A 49 10.07 -4.80 4.87
N THR A 50 10.96 -4.19 5.65
CA THR A 50 11.77 -3.07 5.16
C THR A 50 12.64 -3.46 3.97
N HIS A 51 13.22 -4.66 4.00
CA HIS A 51 14.00 -5.21 2.89
C HIS A 51 13.14 -5.51 1.66
N ILE A 52 11.98 -6.16 1.84
CA ILE A 52 11.02 -6.45 0.75
C ILE A 52 10.65 -5.18 0.01
N PHE A 53 10.30 -4.11 0.74
CA PHE A 53 9.86 -2.86 0.13
C PHE A 53 11.00 -1.92 -0.27
N ALA A 54 12.27 -2.35 -0.19
CA ALA A 54 13.42 -1.57 -0.62
C ALA A 54 13.56 -1.53 -2.16
N SER A 55 13.24 -2.63 -2.86
CA SER A 55 13.23 -2.67 -4.33
C SER A 55 12.19 -1.70 -4.91
N PHE A 56 11.02 -1.62 -4.27
CA PHE A 56 9.97 -0.67 -4.67
C PHE A 56 10.43 0.80 -4.62
N GLN A 57 11.34 1.15 -3.70
CA GLN A 57 11.90 2.51 -3.65
C GLN A 57 12.83 2.83 -4.83
N LYS A 58 13.34 1.80 -5.51
CA LYS A 58 14.15 1.93 -6.72
C LYS A 58 13.31 1.97 -8.01
N GLY A 59 11.98 1.94 -7.90
CA GLY A 59 11.06 1.95 -9.04
C GLY A 59 10.70 0.57 -9.59
N GLU A 60 11.17 -0.51 -8.96
CA GLU A 60 10.88 -1.87 -9.39
C GLU A 60 9.63 -2.41 -8.68
N PRO A 61 8.66 -3.02 -9.39
CA PRO A 61 7.54 -3.69 -8.74
C PRO A 61 8.05 -4.88 -7.92
N LEU A 62 7.31 -5.23 -6.86
CA LEU A 62 7.64 -6.39 -6.02
C LEU A 62 7.44 -7.69 -6.80
N SER A 63 8.29 -8.70 -6.60
CA SER A 63 8.02 -10.05 -7.14
C SER A 63 6.81 -10.69 -6.46
N SER A 64 6.23 -11.72 -7.07
CA SER A 64 5.09 -12.43 -6.47
C SER A 64 5.45 -13.06 -5.12
N GLU A 65 6.66 -13.61 -4.96
CA GLU A 65 7.15 -14.16 -3.70
C GLU A 65 7.33 -13.08 -2.63
N ALA A 66 7.77 -11.90 -3.04
CA ALA A 66 7.93 -10.75 -2.16
C ALA A 66 6.56 -10.23 -1.66
N ILE A 67 5.54 -10.26 -2.53
CA ILE A 67 4.16 -9.94 -2.16
C ILE A 67 3.64 -10.96 -1.14
N GLU A 68 3.73 -12.27 -1.41
CA GLU A 68 3.27 -13.31 -0.48
C GLU A 68 3.95 -13.22 0.90
N SER A 69 5.26 -12.95 0.90
CA SER A 69 6.02 -12.73 2.12
C SER A 69 5.54 -11.50 2.88
N ALA A 70 5.29 -10.39 2.18
CA ALA A 70 4.74 -9.17 2.77
C ALA A 70 3.34 -9.43 3.36
N GLU A 71 2.45 -10.10 2.63
CA GLU A 71 1.10 -10.44 3.11
C GLU A 71 1.14 -11.25 4.41
N SER A 72 2.05 -12.22 4.50
CA SER A 72 2.27 -13.00 5.73
C SER A 72 2.70 -12.13 6.91
N ILE A 73 3.56 -11.15 6.67
CA ILE A 73 4.01 -10.19 7.69
C ILE A 73 2.87 -9.26 8.09
N LEU A 74 2.15 -8.68 7.14
CA LEU A 74 1.04 -7.75 7.38
C LEU A 74 -0.09 -8.42 8.16
N LYS A 75 -0.35 -9.71 7.93
CA LYS A 75 -1.31 -10.49 8.72
C LYS A 75 -0.91 -10.59 10.21
N LYS A 76 0.38 -10.63 10.52
CA LYS A 76 0.91 -10.68 11.89
C LYS A 76 1.04 -9.29 12.52
N HIS A 77 1.26 -8.28 11.69
CA HIS A 77 1.53 -6.89 12.08
C HIS A 77 0.59 -5.94 11.32
N PRO A 78 -0.73 -5.91 11.65
CA PRO A 78 -1.71 -5.13 10.90
C PRO A 78 -1.45 -3.62 10.91
N GLU A 79 -0.69 -3.11 11.89
CA GLU A 79 -0.25 -1.72 11.95
C GLU A 79 0.69 -1.32 10.80
N LEU A 80 1.21 -2.29 10.04
CA LEU A 80 2.03 -2.05 8.86
C LEU A 80 1.22 -1.76 7.58
N HIS A 81 -0.07 -2.10 7.54
CA HIS A 81 -0.94 -1.87 6.39
C HIS A 81 -0.91 -0.42 5.85
N PRO A 82 -1.03 0.63 6.69
CA PRO A 82 -0.99 2.02 6.21
C PRO A 82 0.31 2.38 5.45
N LYS A 83 1.42 1.69 5.73
CA LYS A 83 2.72 1.98 5.13
C LYS A 83 2.95 1.24 3.81
N TYR A 84 2.31 0.08 3.61
CA TYR A 84 2.71 -0.86 2.56
C TYR A 84 1.61 -1.23 1.57
N ASP A 85 0.32 -1.08 1.91
CA ASP A 85 -0.78 -1.50 1.04
C ASP A 85 -0.73 -0.86 -0.36
N SER A 86 -0.38 0.42 -0.46
CA SER A 86 -0.26 1.11 -1.76
C SER A 86 0.84 0.50 -2.65
N LYS A 87 1.95 0.04 -2.06
CA LYS A 87 3.06 -0.59 -2.79
C LYS A 87 2.69 -1.99 -3.26
N ILE A 88 1.96 -2.73 -2.43
CA ILE A 88 1.42 -4.04 -2.80
C ILE A 88 0.42 -3.86 -3.96
N ALA A 89 -0.53 -2.93 -3.82
CA ALA A 89 -1.52 -2.64 -4.86
C ALA A 89 -0.87 -2.28 -6.20
N LEU A 90 0.09 -1.36 -6.21
CA LEU A 90 0.82 -0.96 -7.43
C LEU A 90 1.59 -2.12 -8.05
N SER A 91 2.23 -2.95 -7.23
CA SER A 91 2.94 -4.15 -7.71
C SER A 91 1.98 -5.15 -8.34
N LEU A 92 0.82 -5.38 -7.73
CA LEU A 92 -0.22 -6.25 -8.27
C LEU A 92 -0.81 -5.71 -9.58
N PHE A 93 -1.04 -4.40 -9.69
CA PHE A 93 -1.45 -3.78 -10.95
C PHE A 93 -0.39 -3.96 -12.06
N SER A 94 0.89 -3.78 -11.74
CA SER A 94 1.97 -4.00 -12.73
C SER A 94 2.04 -5.45 -13.24
N GLN A 95 1.59 -6.40 -12.41
CA GLN A 95 1.55 -7.83 -12.73
C GLN A 95 0.21 -8.29 -13.32
N LYS A 96 -0.72 -7.37 -13.62
CA LYS A 96 -2.07 -7.69 -14.13
C LYS A 96 -2.87 -8.59 -13.18
N HIS A 97 -2.76 -8.31 -11.89
CA HIS A 97 -3.52 -8.95 -10.81
C HIS A 97 -4.49 -7.93 -10.18
N GLU A 98 -5.32 -7.30 -11.00
CA GLU A 98 -6.20 -6.19 -10.62
C GLU A 98 -7.16 -6.58 -9.49
N GLU A 99 -7.76 -7.77 -9.57
CA GLU A 99 -8.70 -8.29 -8.56
C GLU A 99 -8.07 -8.40 -7.17
N LYS A 100 -6.77 -8.74 -7.09
CA LYS A 100 -6.04 -8.79 -5.82
C LYS A 100 -5.61 -7.40 -5.35
N ALA A 101 -5.40 -6.46 -6.28
CA ALA A 101 -4.94 -5.11 -5.96
C ALA A 101 -6.05 -4.25 -5.34
N ILE A 102 -7.28 -4.38 -5.83
CA ILE A 102 -8.42 -3.53 -5.44
C ILE A 102 -8.67 -3.49 -3.92
N PRO A 103 -8.69 -4.62 -3.18
CA PRO A 103 -8.86 -4.59 -1.72
C PRO A 103 -7.83 -3.72 -0.98
N TYR A 104 -6.56 -3.73 -1.41
CA TYR A 104 -5.51 -2.90 -0.83
C TYR A 104 -5.72 -1.41 -1.10
N VAL A 105 -6.23 -1.06 -2.29
CA VAL A 105 -6.58 0.32 -2.63
C VAL A 105 -7.77 0.80 -1.80
N GLN A 106 -8.83 -0.01 -1.72
CA GLN A 106 -10.03 0.31 -0.93
C GLN A 106 -9.68 0.53 0.54
N ALA A 107 -8.92 -0.38 1.14
CA ALA A 107 -8.46 -0.25 2.52
C ALA A 107 -7.60 1.02 2.72
N SER A 108 -6.77 1.38 1.73
CA SER A 108 -5.98 2.62 1.78
C SER A 108 -6.85 3.87 1.70
N LEU A 109 -7.87 3.87 0.85
CA LEU A 109 -8.83 4.97 0.72
C LEU A 109 -9.68 5.15 1.98
N GLU A 110 -10.13 4.06 2.58
CA GLU A 110 -10.87 4.07 3.84
C GLU A 110 -10.05 4.66 4.98
N ARG A 111 -8.79 4.22 5.14
CA ARG A 111 -7.88 4.75 6.17
C ARG A 111 -7.51 6.21 5.96
N ALA A 112 -7.34 6.62 4.71
CA ALA A 112 -7.05 8.01 4.39
C ALA A 112 -8.24 8.93 4.76
N GLY A 113 -9.47 8.43 4.59
CA GLY A 113 -10.69 9.14 4.99
C GLY A 113 -10.75 10.54 4.40
N GLU A 114 -11.04 11.53 5.25
CA GLU A 114 -11.13 12.94 4.88
C GLU A 114 -9.76 13.63 4.68
N LYS A 115 -8.64 12.96 5.02
CA LYS A 115 -7.29 13.53 4.84
C LYS A 115 -6.86 13.51 3.37
N LEU A 116 -7.45 12.64 2.55
CA LEU A 116 -7.20 12.61 1.12
C LEU A 116 -8.04 13.68 0.45
N SER A 117 -7.42 14.56 -0.35
CA SER A 117 -8.20 15.56 -1.06
C SER A 117 -9.19 14.90 -2.02
N PRO A 118 -10.41 15.46 -2.17
CA PRO A 118 -11.44 14.86 -3.02
C PRO A 118 -10.96 14.53 -4.45
N PRO A 119 -10.17 15.38 -5.15
CA PRO A 119 -9.68 15.05 -6.49
C PRO A 119 -8.80 13.78 -6.56
N PHE A 120 -7.91 13.56 -5.58
CA PHE A 120 -7.10 12.34 -5.55
C PHE A 120 -7.94 11.10 -5.21
N ARG A 121 -8.95 11.26 -4.37
CA ARG A 121 -9.91 10.19 -4.06
C ARG A 121 -10.65 9.77 -5.34
N GLU A 122 -11.25 10.72 -6.06
CA GLU A 122 -11.98 10.44 -7.29
C GLU A 122 -11.07 9.84 -8.37
N TYR A 123 -9.85 10.37 -8.52
CA TYR A 123 -8.89 9.79 -9.43
C TYR A 123 -8.58 8.32 -9.09
N THR A 124 -8.39 8.01 -7.82
CA THR A 124 -8.08 6.65 -7.37
C THR A 124 -9.26 5.71 -7.58
N LEU A 125 -10.48 6.13 -7.27
CA LEU A 125 -11.70 5.35 -7.53
C LEU A 125 -11.87 5.07 -9.03
N GLY A 126 -11.59 6.05 -9.88
CA GLY A 126 -11.55 5.84 -11.33
C GLY A 126 -10.53 4.78 -11.75
N SER A 127 -9.33 4.71 -11.13
CA SER A 127 -8.37 3.64 -11.40
C SER A 127 -8.90 2.25 -11.01
N CYS A 128 -9.63 2.13 -9.90
CA CYS A 128 -10.24 0.86 -9.50
C CYS A 128 -11.24 0.37 -10.57
N LEU A 129 -12.12 1.26 -11.05
CA LEU A 129 -13.09 0.92 -12.10
C LEU A 129 -12.41 0.45 -13.39
N ILE A 130 -11.25 1.03 -13.74
CA ILE A 130 -10.44 0.55 -14.88
C ILE A 130 -9.94 -0.87 -14.64
N GLY A 131 -9.44 -1.16 -13.44
CA GLY A 131 -9.00 -2.51 -13.06
C GLY A 131 -10.14 -3.53 -13.08
N GLU A 132 -11.34 -3.11 -12.72
CA GLU A 132 -12.59 -3.89 -12.78
C GLU A 132 -13.17 -3.98 -14.22
N LYS A 133 -12.49 -3.37 -15.20
CA LYS A 133 -12.92 -3.29 -16.61
C LYS A 133 -14.26 -2.55 -16.81
N ASN A 134 -14.71 -1.78 -15.83
CA ASN A 134 -15.86 -0.89 -15.93
C ASN A 134 -15.44 0.44 -16.58
N TYR A 135 -15.06 0.36 -17.86
CA TYR A 135 -14.47 1.49 -18.59
C TYR A 135 -15.43 2.66 -18.79
N GLN A 136 -16.73 2.37 -18.93
CA GLN A 136 -17.75 3.39 -19.13
C GLN A 136 -17.90 4.28 -17.88
N GLU A 137 -18.09 3.68 -16.70
CA GLU A 137 -18.17 4.46 -15.46
C GLU A 137 -16.85 5.16 -15.14
N ALA A 138 -15.71 4.49 -15.38
CA ALA A 138 -14.40 5.09 -15.21
C ALA A 138 -14.23 6.35 -16.08
N PHE A 139 -14.75 6.32 -17.31
CA PHE A 139 -14.69 7.42 -18.26
C PHE A 139 -15.57 8.59 -17.80
N GLU A 140 -16.82 8.33 -17.42
CA GLU A 140 -17.75 9.35 -16.92
C GLU A 140 -17.19 10.06 -15.68
N ARG A 141 -16.63 9.31 -14.73
CA ARG A 141 -15.95 9.89 -13.57
C ARG A 141 -14.73 10.71 -13.94
N ALA A 142 -13.95 10.26 -14.91
CA ALA A 142 -12.79 11.00 -15.38
C ALA A 142 -13.20 12.32 -16.06
N GLU A 143 -14.31 12.37 -16.80
CA GLU A 143 -14.87 13.61 -17.37
C GLU A 143 -15.32 14.57 -16.26
N ILE A 144 -16.05 14.07 -15.26
CA ILE A 144 -16.48 14.88 -14.10
C ILE A 144 -15.26 15.44 -13.38
N LEU A 145 -14.29 14.60 -13.05
CA LEU A 145 -13.05 15.02 -12.39
C LEU A 145 -12.32 16.08 -13.21
N HIS A 146 -12.21 15.88 -14.53
CA HIS A 146 -11.53 16.84 -15.41
C HIS A 146 -12.10 18.25 -15.29
N SER A 147 -13.43 18.41 -15.20
CA SER A 147 -14.08 19.71 -15.00
C SER A 147 -13.86 20.35 -13.61
N GLN A 148 -13.35 19.58 -12.64
CA GLN A 148 -13.13 20.02 -11.25
C GLN A 148 -11.66 20.34 -10.96
N LEU A 149 -10.74 19.93 -11.85
CA LEU A 149 -9.31 20.15 -11.65
C LEU A 149 -8.93 21.57 -12.07
N ASP A 150 -8.27 22.28 -11.15
CA ASP A 150 -7.72 23.61 -11.40
C ASP A 150 -6.19 23.59 -11.49
N GLU A 151 -5.58 24.77 -11.60
CA GLU A 151 -4.14 24.98 -11.67
C GLU A 151 -3.36 24.45 -10.44
N GLN A 152 -4.01 24.17 -9.31
CA GLN A 152 -3.35 23.54 -8.17
C GLN A 152 -3.00 22.07 -8.46
N TYR A 153 -3.75 21.43 -9.37
CA TYR A 153 -3.67 20.00 -9.63
C TYR A 153 -3.08 19.66 -11.00
N LYS A 154 -2.17 20.48 -11.54
CA LYS A 154 -1.58 20.30 -12.90
C LYS A 154 -1.16 18.87 -13.21
N THR A 155 -0.40 18.23 -12.33
CA THR A 155 0.06 16.85 -12.59
C THR A 155 -1.12 15.88 -12.63
N LEU A 156 -2.07 16.00 -11.70
CA LEU A 156 -3.27 15.17 -11.69
C LEU A 156 -4.15 15.41 -12.92
N SER A 157 -4.23 16.66 -13.39
CA SER A 157 -4.94 17.05 -14.61
C SER A 157 -4.34 16.37 -15.84
N ALA A 158 -3.01 16.44 -16.02
CA ALA A 158 -2.32 15.74 -17.10
C ALA A 158 -2.54 14.21 -17.05
N LEU A 159 -2.45 13.62 -15.86
CA LEU A 159 -2.68 12.19 -15.66
C LEU A 159 -4.15 11.79 -15.93
N ASN A 160 -5.12 12.65 -15.62
CA ASN A 160 -6.53 12.42 -15.90
C ASN A 160 -6.84 12.59 -17.39
N LEU A 161 -6.21 13.55 -18.08
CA LEU A 161 -6.28 13.68 -19.54
C LEU A 161 -5.71 12.44 -20.24
N LEU A 162 -4.55 11.93 -19.80
CA LEU A 162 -4.00 10.68 -20.32
C LEU A 162 -4.97 9.51 -20.12
N ARG A 163 -5.60 9.42 -18.94
CA ARG A 163 -6.65 8.42 -18.68
C ARG A 163 -7.83 8.58 -19.66
N LEU A 164 -8.32 9.80 -19.89
CA LEU A 164 -9.42 10.06 -20.81
C LEU A 164 -9.07 9.67 -22.25
N VAL A 165 -7.84 9.91 -22.70
CA VAL A 165 -7.34 9.41 -24.00
C VAL A 165 -7.42 7.89 -24.07
N VAL A 166 -6.89 7.19 -23.06
CA VAL A 166 -6.87 5.72 -23.01
C VAL A 166 -8.30 5.14 -22.96
N LEU A 167 -9.18 5.72 -22.16
CA LEU A 167 -10.56 5.25 -22.01
C LEU A 167 -11.42 5.54 -23.24
N SER A 168 -11.29 6.73 -23.83
CA SER A 168 -11.97 7.06 -25.10
C SER A 168 -11.64 6.04 -26.18
N ARG A 169 -10.36 5.65 -26.27
CA ARG A 169 -9.91 4.59 -27.19
C ARG A 169 -10.53 3.24 -26.85
N LYS A 170 -10.55 2.82 -25.59
CA LYS A 170 -11.17 1.56 -25.14
C LYS A 170 -12.68 1.49 -25.47
N LEU A 171 -13.33 2.65 -25.48
CA LEU A 171 -14.76 2.80 -25.78
C LEU A 171 -15.03 3.10 -27.27
N ALA A 172 -14.01 3.06 -28.14
CA ALA A 172 -14.10 3.39 -29.57
C ALA A 172 -14.66 4.79 -29.88
N GLN A 173 -14.35 5.78 -29.03
CA GLN A 173 -14.75 7.18 -29.15
C GLN A 173 -13.60 8.03 -29.72
N SER A 174 -13.30 7.87 -31.01
CA SER A 174 -12.15 8.50 -31.68
C SER A 174 -12.15 10.03 -31.63
N GLU A 175 -13.32 10.67 -31.73
CA GLU A 175 -13.45 12.12 -31.63
C GLU A 175 -13.01 12.63 -30.25
N LYS A 176 -13.52 12.01 -29.18
CA LYS A 176 -13.13 12.35 -27.81
C LYS A 176 -11.66 12.05 -27.53
N GLN A 177 -11.15 10.92 -28.02
CA GLN A 177 -9.74 10.57 -27.91
C GLN A 177 -8.85 11.68 -28.49
N ASN A 178 -9.15 12.14 -29.71
CA ASN A 178 -8.39 13.19 -30.37
C ASN A 178 -8.49 14.52 -29.61
N MET A 179 -9.68 14.89 -29.16
CA MET A 179 -9.90 16.09 -28.35
C MET A 179 -9.00 16.11 -27.10
N TYR A 180 -9.06 15.06 -26.27
CA TYR A 180 -8.26 14.98 -25.04
C TYR A 180 -6.77 14.86 -25.34
N TRP A 181 -6.39 14.24 -26.46
CA TRP A 181 -5.00 14.15 -26.86
C TRP A 181 -4.42 15.52 -27.24
N GLU A 182 -5.14 16.31 -28.02
CA GLU A 182 -4.74 17.67 -28.36
C GLU A 182 -4.66 18.58 -27.13
N GLU A 183 -5.56 18.38 -26.16
CA GLU A 183 -5.50 19.08 -24.89
C GLU A 183 -4.29 18.66 -24.05
N LEU A 184 -4.04 17.36 -23.94
CA LEU A 184 -2.89 16.82 -23.20
C LEU A 184 -1.57 17.36 -23.76
N LYS A 185 -1.37 17.40 -25.08
CA LYS A 185 -0.14 17.94 -25.69
C LYS A 185 0.12 19.40 -25.36
N LYS A 186 -0.92 20.19 -25.12
CA LYS A 186 -0.80 21.62 -24.75
C LYS A 186 -0.59 21.80 -23.24
N HIS A 187 -0.79 20.75 -22.45
CA HIS A 187 -0.72 20.82 -21.01
C HIS A 187 0.75 21.02 -20.54
N PRO A 188 1.04 21.94 -19.60
CA PRO A 188 2.41 22.26 -19.17
C PRO A 188 3.24 21.09 -18.64
N VAL A 189 2.57 20.06 -18.08
CA VAL A 189 3.21 18.84 -17.53
C VAL A 189 3.53 17.81 -18.62
N TYR A 190 3.00 17.97 -19.84
CA TYR A 190 3.15 17.00 -20.92
C TYR A 190 4.60 16.58 -21.20
N PRO A 191 5.60 17.49 -21.30
CA PRO A 191 6.96 17.09 -21.60
C PRO A 191 7.54 16.10 -20.57
N SER A 192 7.26 16.34 -19.29
CA SER A 192 7.70 15.46 -18.20
C SER A 192 6.94 14.14 -18.15
N LEU A 193 5.69 14.11 -18.65
CA LEU A 193 4.91 12.88 -18.74
C LEU A 193 5.35 12.03 -19.93
N ALA A 194 5.54 12.65 -21.10
CA ALA A 194 5.92 11.99 -22.34
C ALA A 194 7.28 11.26 -22.21
N SER A 195 8.25 11.88 -21.54
CA SER A 195 9.56 11.26 -21.30
C SER A 195 9.51 9.97 -20.48
N LEU A 196 8.45 9.73 -19.71
CA LEU A 196 8.26 8.47 -18.98
C LEU A 196 7.86 7.29 -19.89
N PHE A 197 7.50 7.57 -21.15
CA PHE A 197 7.11 6.57 -22.14
C PHE A 197 8.17 6.38 -23.23
N GLU A 198 9.33 7.02 -23.12
CA GLU A 198 10.45 6.87 -24.06
C GLU A 198 11.40 5.71 -23.66
N GLU A 199 10.85 4.54 -23.34
CA GLU A 199 11.64 3.32 -23.11
C GLU A 199 11.50 2.35 -24.31
N GLY A 200 12.59 2.15 -25.07
CA GLY A 200 12.61 1.26 -26.24
C GLY A 200 12.21 1.94 -27.55
N GLU A 201 11.42 1.27 -28.40
CA GLU A 201 11.02 1.76 -29.74
C GLU A 201 9.62 2.43 -29.79
N ILE A 202 8.89 2.51 -28.67
CA ILE A 202 7.49 2.99 -28.65
C ILE A 202 7.40 4.25 -27.80
N SER A 203 7.27 5.43 -28.42
CA SER A 203 6.91 6.68 -27.73
C SER A 203 5.40 6.76 -27.45
N LEU A 204 4.98 7.64 -26.54
CA LEU A 204 3.55 7.91 -26.27
C LEU A 204 2.81 8.35 -27.54
N GLU A 205 3.43 9.22 -28.35
CA GLU A 205 2.89 9.67 -29.63
C GLU A 205 2.72 8.51 -30.60
N SER A 206 3.73 7.63 -30.71
CA SER A 206 3.69 6.45 -31.59
C SER A 206 2.63 5.45 -31.14
N TRP A 207 2.42 5.27 -29.84
CA TRP A 207 1.41 4.38 -29.28
C TRP A 207 -0.03 4.86 -29.59
N ILE A 208 -0.23 6.18 -29.57
CA ILE A 208 -1.50 6.80 -29.95
C ILE A 208 -1.70 6.75 -31.47
N ALA A 209 -0.66 7.01 -32.26
CA ALA A 209 -0.72 7.05 -33.72
C ALA A 209 -0.88 5.66 -34.38
N SER A 210 -0.29 4.61 -33.81
CA SER A 210 -0.24 3.25 -34.38
C SER A 210 -1.59 2.52 -34.47
N ASN A 211 -2.69 3.15 -34.03
CA ASN A 211 -4.01 2.52 -33.95
C ASN A 211 -5.17 3.47 -34.28
N ASN A 212 -4.88 4.52 -35.04
CA ASN A 212 -5.88 5.31 -35.77
C ASN A 212 -6.09 4.76 -37.17
#